data_AF-A0A5Q4ESF4-F1
#
_entry.id   AF-A0A5Q4ESF4-F1
#
_cell.length_a   1.000
_cell.length_b   1.000
_cell.length_c   1.000
_cell.angle_alpha   90.00
_cell.angle_beta   90.00
_cell.angle_gamma   90.00
#
_symmetry.space_group_name_H-M   'P 1'
#
loop_
_entity.id
_entity.type
_entity.pdbx_description
1 polymer ?
#
loop_
_entity_poly.entity_id
_entity_poly.type
_entity_poly.pdbx_seq_one_letter_code
_entity_poly.pdbx_strand_id
1 'polypeptide(L)'
;MESEAREALTSLRAGLATVLDAAGSRGSPPDIARSLRIHRKLAWQVSKVLYEPDPFLAARHVPSMGSMETLLRAAADKDVPESLLEEIRRSVAAYERLGEIHAGDRASLEMMLLSMAAHPDPQAHVAMRRSSFLGNSFLWGVQAKTELCAIFLHPSEIEGRFDFVRVKGLYNLRRNRPNIPWVISRLKYTDDEFRKVDRIVSEPLDDVVTDAGGVPLIRKFCSDPLPRFRRTRISSSEAEDQLTEGPAGDTAAVTIVSGEVIRNAFPTYREHANEIAEFGLMVRTPSEVLVFDLFVHRSLFQEAQRQLAVYGLIDGLDTRSPSKRLAVCERVERIGRGRDVVHSPEVPQYERLVGHVLDRLSWRDSEFDVFRVRMPYPPMPSGVFIWHELSEKEPVRDAS
;
A
#
# COMPACT_ATOMS: atom_id res chain seq x y z
N MET A 1 -7.20 -5.52 28.33
CA MET A 1 -6.38 -4.59 27.53
C MET A 1 -7.21 -3.51 26.82
N GLU A 2 -8.00 -3.79 25.77
CA GLU A 2 -8.68 -2.71 25.00
C GLU A 2 -9.56 -1.80 25.88
N SER A 3 -10.43 -2.40 26.72
CA SER A 3 -11.29 -1.65 27.65
C SER A 3 -10.48 -0.82 28.64
N GLU A 4 -9.43 -1.40 29.23
CA GLU A 4 -8.54 -0.71 30.18
C GLU A 4 -7.82 0.47 29.51
N ALA A 5 -7.34 0.29 28.28
CA ALA A 5 -6.70 1.35 27.51
C ALA A 5 -7.66 2.48 27.19
N ARG A 6 -8.89 2.16 26.76
CA ARG A 6 -9.95 3.13 26.50
C ARG A 6 -10.28 3.93 27.76
N GLU A 7 -10.42 3.26 28.90
CA GLU A 7 -10.71 3.89 30.19
C GLU A 7 -9.57 4.83 30.64
N ALA A 8 -8.31 4.37 30.56
CA ALA A 8 -7.15 5.16 30.92
C ALA A 8 -7.01 6.42 30.04
N LEU A 9 -7.18 6.28 28.72
CA LEU A 9 -7.09 7.39 27.76
C LEU A 9 -8.24 8.38 27.92
N THR A 10 -9.45 7.88 28.21
CA THR A 10 -10.62 8.74 28.46
C THR A 10 -10.47 9.51 29.76
N SER A 11 -10.02 8.86 30.83
CA SER A 11 -9.73 9.49 32.12
C SER A 11 -8.64 10.56 31.98
N LEU A 12 -7.56 10.25 31.25
CA LEU A 12 -6.50 11.20 30.97
C LEU A 12 -7.01 12.42 30.20
N ARG A 13 -7.83 12.23 29.16
CA ARG A 13 -8.43 13.33 28.39
C ARG A 13 -9.31 14.21 29.28
N ALA A 14 -10.20 13.60 30.07
CA ALA A 14 -11.11 14.32 30.94
C ALA A 14 -10.34 15.15 31.98
N GLY A 15 -9.33 14.53 32.60
CA GLY A 15 -8.47 15.23 33.54
C GLY A 15 -7.70 16.39 32.90
N LEU A 16 -7.09 16.18 31.72
CA LEU A 16 -6.36 17.24 31.01
C LEU A 16 -7.27 18.42 30.69
N ALA A 17 -8.52 18.15 30.28
CA ALA A 17 -9.50 19.19 30.04
C ALA A 17 -9.80 19.98 31.32
N THR A 18 -10.03 19.30 32.44
CA THR A 18 -10.28 19.93 33.75
C THR A 18 -9.10 20.79 34.21
N VAL A 19 -7.86 20.30 34.07
CA VAL A 19 -6.65 21.05 34.46
C VAL A 19 -6.46 22.28 33.57
N LEU A 20 -6.62 22.16 32.25
CA LEU A 20 -6.53 23.30 31.34
C LEU A 20 -7.62 24.33 31.59
N ASP A 21 -8.83 23.88 31.91
CA ASP A 21 -9.95 24.75 32.24
C ASP A 21 -9.71 25.52 33.53
N ALA A 22 -9.24 24.84 34.58
CA ALA A 22 -8.86 25.46 35.85
C ALA A 22 -7.70 26.46 35.69
N ALA A 23 -6.73 26.16 34.82
CA ALA A 23 -5.62 27.06 34.52
C ALA A 23 -6.01 28.25 33.61
N GLY A 24 -7.26 28.31 33.13
CA GLY A 24 -7.71 29.31 32.15
C GLY A 24 -6.98 29.21 30.81
N SER A 25 -6.49 28.01 30.45
CA SER A 25 -5.67 27.75 29.28
C SER A 25 -6.44 26.93 28.24
N ARG A 26 -7.33 27.60 27.49
CA ARG A 26 -8.13 26.99 26.40
C ARG A 26 -7.65 27.43 25.03
N GLY A 27 -8.02 26.66 24.01
CA GLY A 27 -7.92 27.07 22.62
C GLY A 27 -6.85 26.32 21.83
N SER A 28 -6.25 27.02 20.87
CA SER A 28 -5.29 26.42 19.94
C SER A 28 -3.97 26.04 20.64
N PRO A 29 -3.15 25.12 20.08
CA PRO A 29 -1.85 24.81 20.65
C PRO A 29 -0.95 26.04 20.93
N PRO A 30 -0.89 27.07 20.06
CA PRO A 30 -0.21 28.32 20.39
C PRO A 30 -0.74 29.05 21.63
N ASP A 31 -2.06 29.01 21.86
CA ASP A 31 -2.69 29.67 23.01
C ASP A 31 -2.36 28.93 24.31
N ILE A 32 -2.43 27.60 24.29
CA ILE A 32 -2.01 26.75 25.41
C ILE A 32 -0.53 26.98 25.74
N ALA A 33 0.33 26.98 24.71
CA ALA A 33 1.77 27.22 24.88
C ALA A 33 2.05 28.60 25.51
N ARG A 34 1.33 29.64 25.07
CA ARG A 34 1.49 31.01 25.57
C ARG A 34 0.96 31.16 27.00
N SER A 35 -0.22 30.63 27.28
CA SER A 35 -0.90 30.76 28.58
C SER A 35 -0.12 30.08 29.70
N LEU A 36 0.34 28.85 29.44
CA LEU A 36 1.09 28.03 30.39
C LEU A 36 2.62 28.21 30.28
N ARG A 37 3.10 29.02 29.33
CA ARG A 37 4.54 29.23 29.07
C ARG A 37 5.33 27.93 28.84
N ILE A 38 4.69 26.94 28.22
CA ILE A 38 5.30 25.66 27.87
C ILE A 38 5.78 25.63 26.42
N HIS A 39 6.63 24.64 26.10
CA HIS A 39 7.11 24.44 24.75
C HIS A 39 5.96 24.09 23.77
N ARG A 40 5.99 24.67 22.56
CA ARG A 40 4.94 24.51 21.54
C ARG A 40 4.63 23.05 21.20
N LYS A 41 5.65 22.18 21.18
CA LYS A 41 5.48 20.74 20.95
C LYS A 41 4.59 20.08 22.01
N LEU A 42 4.80 20.40 23.28
CA LEU A 42 4.02 19.84 24.38
C LEU A 42 2.57 20.32 24.31
N ALA A 43 2.34 21.61 24.04
CA ALA A 43 1.01 22.14 23.84
C ALA A 43 0.28 21.48 22.65
N TRP A 44 1.00 21.19 21.56
CA TRP A 44 0.44 20.45 20.42
C TRP A 44 0.08 19.01 20.78
N GLN A 45 0.94 18.30 21.52
CA GLN A 45 0.66 16.95 22.02
C GLN A 45 -0.60 16.92 22.90
N VAL A 46 -0.69 17.82 23.88
CA VAL A 46 -1.86 17.94 24.77
C VAL A 46 -3.13 18.24 23.97
N SER A 47 -3.07 19.19 23.04
CA SER A 47 -4.18 19.51 22.15
C SER A 47 -4.64 18.29 21.34
N LYS A 48 -3.70 17.47 20.84
CA LYS A 48 -4.04 16.22 20.15
C LYS A 48 -4.71 15.21 21.05
N VAL A 49 -4.28 15.06 22.30
CA VAL A 49 -4.95 14.16 23.27
C VAL A 49 -6.39 14.60 23.55
N LEU A 50 -6.63 15.91 23.61
CA LEU A 50 -7.94 16.50 23.92
C LEU A 50 -8.94 16.41 22.78
N TYR A 51 -8.50 16.69 21.56
CA TYR A 51 -9.42 16.91 20.42
C TYR A 51 -9.45 15.78 19.40
N GLU A 52 -8.56 14.79 19.48
CA GLU A 52 -8.62 13.60 18.60
C GLU A 52 -9.85 12.75 18.96
N PRO A 53 -10.84 12.54 18.05
CA PRO A 53 -12.07 11.84 18.40
C PRO A 53 -11.81 10.40 18.88
N ASP A 54 -10.90 9.69 18.22
CA ASP A 54 -10.56 8.32 18.57
C ASP A 54 -9.50 8.29 19.70
N PRO A 55 -9.82 7.72 20.88
CA PRO A 55 -8.86 7.66 21.99
C PRO A 55 -7.59 6.88 21.63
N PHE A 56 -7.66 5.88 20.76
CA PHE A 56 -6.49 5.10 20.37
C PHE A 56 -5.57 5.87 19.42
N LEU A 57 -6.11 6.71 18.54
CA LEU A 57 -5.29 7.65 17.76
C LEU A 57 -4.67 8.75 18.63
N ALA A 58 -5.34 9.11 19.74
CA ALA A 58 -4.83 10.08 20.71
C ALA A 58 -3.62 9.56 21.49
N ALA A 59 -3.53 8.23 21.69
CA ALA A 59 -2.53 7.57 22.51
C ALA A 59 -1.07 7.91 22.14
N ARG A 60 -0.75 7.97 20.84
CA ARG A 60 0.59 8.34 20.35
C ARG A 60 1.03 9.75 20.76
N HIS A 61 0.06 10.64 21.03
CA HIS A 61 0.31 12.03 21.40
C HIS A 61 0.40 12.22 22.91
N VAL A 62 0.11 11.20 23.71
CA VAL A 62 0.20 11.28 25.18
C VAL A 62 1.62 11.65 25.57
N PRO A 63 1.86 12.75 26.30
CA PRO A 63 3.21 13.10 26.76
C PRO A 63 3.80 12.00 27.66
N SER A 64 5.12 11.88 27.70
CA SER A 64 5.79 11.08 28.74
C SER A 64 5.56 11.70 30.12
N MET A 65 5.72 10.93 31.20
CA MET A 65 5.61 11.46 32.56
C MET A 65 6.46 12.73 32.78
N GLY A 66 7.71 12.76 32.34
CA GLY A 66 8.56 13.97 32.48
C GLY A 66 8.04 15.19 31.72
N SER A 67 7.44 14.98 30.54
CA SER A 67 6.80 16.06 29.78
C SER A 67 5.48 16.49 30.43
N MET A 68 4.75 15.54 31.03
CA MET A 68 3.53 15.82 31.77
C MET A 68 3.83 16.64 33.04
N GLU A 69 4.90 16.32 33.78
CA GLU A 69 5.31 17.10 34.95
C GLU A 69 5.64 18.55 34.60
N THR A 70 6.18 18.80 33.40
CA THR A 70 6.39 20.17 32.92
C THR A 70 5.06 20.92 32.73
N LEU A 71 4.04 20.24 32.20
CA LEU A 71 2.69 20.80 32.07
C LEU A 71 2.05 21.05 33.44
N LEU A 72 2.14 20.08 34.34
CA LEU A 72 1.50 20.14 35.66
C LEU A 72 2.11 21.22 36.56
N ARG A 73 3.44 21.43 36.50
CA ARG A 73 4.09 22.55 37.19
C ARG A 73 3.62 23.90 36.65
N ALA A 74 3.52 24.04 35.33
CA ALA A 74 3.01 25.26 34.72
C ALA A 74 1.53 25.53 35.06
N ALA A 75 0.74 24.47 35.27
CA ALA A 75 -0.63 24.58 35.77
C ALA A 75 -0.68 24.92 37.27
N ALA A 76 0.23 24.38 38.08
CA ALA A 76 0.35 24.72 39.50
C ALA A 76 0.68 26.22 39.69
N ASP A 77 1.56 26.77 38.84
CA ASP A 77 1.87 28.22 38.79
C ASP A 77 0.65 29.10 38.42
N LYS A 78 -0.46 28.48 38.04
CA LYS A 78 -1.77 29.11 37.74
C LYS A 78 -2.82 28.79 38.81
N ASP A 79 -2.38 28.40 40.00
CA ASP A 79 -3.23 28.09 41.15
C ASP A 79 -4.22 26.93 40.90
N VAL A 80 -3.89 26.01 39.98
CA VAL A 80 -4.70 24.79 39.79
C VAL A 80 -4.59 23.92 41.05
N PRO A 81 -5.71 23.45 41.62
CA PRO A 81 -5.69 22.61 42.82
C PRO A 81 -4.83 21.35 42.70
N GLU A 82 -4.01 21.10 43.72
CA GLU A 82 -3.10 19.93 43.74
C GLU A 82 -3.83 18.60 43.56
N SER A 83 -5.07 18.49 44.06
CA SER A 83 -5.90 17.30 43.87
C SER A 83 -6.16 16.96 42.40
N LEU A 84 -6.34 17.97 41.55
CA LEU A 84 -6.51 17.79 40.11
C LEU A 84 -5.21 17.40 39.42
N LEU A 85 -4.08 17.97 39.87
CA LEU A 85 -2.76 17.63 39.34
C LEU A 85 -2.40 16.16 39.67
N GLU A 86 -2.65 15.72 40.90
CA GLU A 86 -2.46 14.33 41.34
C GLU A 86 -3.35 13.33 40.60
N GLU A 87 -4.55 13.74 40.19
CA GLU A 87 -5.41 12.90 39.35
C GLU A 87 -4.76 12.62 37.98
N ILE A 88 -4.19 13.65 37.33
CA ILE A 88 -3.46 13.46 36.05
C ILE A 88 -2.24 12.58 36.22
N ARG A 89 -1.45 12.78 37.28
CA ARG A 89 -0.28 11.93 37.56
C ARG A 89 -0.70 10.47 37.63
N ARG A 90 -1.80 10.17 38.33
CA ARG A 90 -2.34 8.81 38.41
C ARG A 90 -2.83 8.29 37.06
N SER A 91 -3.51 9.10 36.24
CA SER A 91 -3.97 8.69 34.90
C SER A 91 -2.81 8.43 33.93
N VAL A 92 -1.77 9.27 33.92
CA VAL A 92 -0.58 9.05 33.08
C VAL A 92 0.18 7.81 33.54
N ALA A 93 0.37 7.64 34.85
CA ALA A 93 1.00 6.43 35.39
C ALA A 93 0.18 5.17 35.07
N ALA A 94 -1.16 5.25 35.07
CA ALA A 94 -2.01 4.15 34.64
C ALA A 94 -1.82 3.82 33.16
N TYR A 95 -1.74 4.83 32.29
CA TYR A 95 -1.46 4.63 30.87
C TYR A 95 -0.06 4.04 30.63
N GLU A 96 0.98 4.53 31.31
CA GLU A 96 2.34 3.97 31.19
C GLU A 96 2.41 2.51 31.66
N ARG A 97 1.72 2.16 32.76
CA ARG A 97 1.59 0.78 33.23
C ARG A 97 0.94 -0.16 32.21
N LEU A 98 0.00 0.33 31.38
CA LEU A 98 -0.55 -0.50 30.30
C LEU A 98 0.52 -0.90 29.29
N GLY A 99 1.48 -0.02 29.00
CA GLY A 99 2.61 -0.33 28.14
C GLY A 99 3.48 -1.41 28.73
N GLU A 100 3.81 -1.29 30.02
CA GLU A 100 4.61 -2.28 30.74
C GLU A 100 3.94 -3.66 30.80
N ILE A 101 2.63 -3.69 31.11
CA ILE A 101 1.88 -4.95 31.31
C ILE A 101 1.58 -5.65 29.99
N HIS A 102 1.07 -4.91 29.00
CA HIS A 102 0.49 -5.52 27.80
C HIS A 102 1.44 -5.52 26.59
N ALA A 103 2.41 -4.61 26.53
CA ALA A 103 3.21 -4.38 25.34
C ALA A 103 4.74 -4.42 25.55
N GLY A 104 5.21 -4.47 26.80
CA GLY A 104 6.62 -4.40 27.18
C GLY A 104 7.25 -3.01 27.04
N ASP A 105 6.80 -2.21 26.07
CA ASP A 105 7.25 -0.84 25.87
C ASP A 105 6.15 0.05 25.24
N ARG A 106 6.42 1.35 25.22
CA ARG A 106 5.49 2.36 24.71
C ARG A 106 5.27 2.28 23.19
N ALA A 107 6.30 1.99 22.41
CA ALA A 107 6.20 1.90 20.96
C ALA A 107 5.33 0.69 20.56
N SER A 108 5.50 -0.42 21.26
CA SER A 108 4.69 -1.63 21.14
C SER A 108 3.24 -1.36 21.52
N LEU A 109 2.99 -0.62 22.60
CA LEU A 109 1.63 -0.20 22.99
C LEU A 109 0.99 0.65 21.89
N GLU A 110 1.73 1.61 21.33
CA GLU A 110 1.23 2.46 20.25
C GLU A 110 0.83 1.63 19.01
N MET A 111 1.64 0.65 18.60
CA MET A 111 1.30 -0.24 17.49
C MET A 111 -0.01 -1.01 17.74
N MET A 112 -0.17 -1.56 18.96
CA MET A 112 -1.39 -2.28 19.34
C MET A 112 -2.62 -1.37 19.30
N LEU A 113 -2.53 -0.16 19.89
CA LEU A 113 -3.64 0.78 19.93
C LEU A 113 -3.99 1.31 18.53
N LEU A 114 -3.00 1.58 17.67
CA LEU A 114 -3.26 1.97 16.28
C LEU A 114 -4.05 0.90 15.51
N SER A 115 -3.81 -0.38 15.79
CA SER A 115 -4.58 -1.48 15.16
C SER A 115 -6.03 -1.58 15.63
N MET A 116 -6.36 -0.96 16.76
CA MET A 116 -7.70 -0.96 17.36
C MET A 116 -8.52 0.29 17.01
N ALA A 117 -7.91 1.30 16.36
CA ALA A 117 -8.60 2.52 15.98
C ALA A 117 -9.78 2.24 15.05
N ALA A 118 -10.92 2.90 15.30
CA ALA A 118 -12.14 2.74 14.50
C ALA A 118 -11.96 3.30 13.08
N HIS A 119 -11.13 4.34 12.96
CA HIS A 119 -10.73 4.91 11.69
C HIS A 119 -9.20 4.92 11.63
N PRO A 120 -8.58 4.24 10.65
CA PRO A 120 -7.14 4.20 10.58
C PRO A 120 -6.59 5.57 10.20
N ASP A 121 -5.51 6.01 10.85
CA ASP A 121 -4.80 7.23 10.47
C ASP A 121 -3.82 6.93 9.33
N PRO A 122 -4.07 7.44 8.10
CA PRO A 122 -3.19 7.17 6.96
C PRO A 122 -1.74 7.59 7.22
N GLN A 123 -1.51 8.67 7.97
CA GLN A 123 -0.16 9.16 8.24
C GLN A 123 0.60 8.21 9.18
N ALA A 124 -0.07 7.69 10.21
CA ALA A 124 0.51 6.71 11.12
C ALA A 124 0.86 5.40 10.39
N HIS A 125 -0.06 4.90 9.56
CA HIS A 125 0.18 3.69 8.75
C HIS A 125 1.33 3.88 7.75
N VAL A 126 1.41 5.05 7.10
CA VAL A 126 2.54 5.38 6.20
C VAL A 126 3.86 5.45 6.97
N ALA A 127 3.89 6.06 8.16
CA ALA A 127 5.10 6.14 8.97
C ALA A 127 5.62 4.75 9.38
N MET A 128 4.73 3.85 9.83
CA MET A 128 5.10 2.48 10.19
C MET A 128 5.62 1.69 8.98
N ARG A 129 4.92 1.81 7.84
CA ARG A 129 5.36 1.17 6.60
C ARG A 129 6.67 1.73 6.07
N ARG A 130 6.95 3.03 6.25
CA ARG A 130 8.25 3.63 5.92
C ARG A 130 9.39 3.03 6.74
N SER A 131 9.18 2.80 8.04
CA SER A 131 10.16 2.09 8.88
C SER A 131 10.39 0.66 8.40
N SER A 132 9.32 -0.06 8.02
CA SER A 132 9.41 -1.39 7.40
C SER A 132 10.18 -1.37 6.08
N PHE A 133 9.93 -0.37 5.22
CA PHE A 133 10.67 -0.17 3.97
C PHE A 133 12.17 0.00 4.21
N LEU A 134 12.58 0.81 5.19
CA LEU A 134 14.00 1.00 5.52
C LEU A 134 14.64 -0.32 6.00
N GLY A 135 13.96 -1.04 6.90
CA GLY A 135 14.42 -2.34 7.38
C GLY A 135 14.54 -3.36 6.27
N ASN A 136 13.51 -3.50 5.44
CA ASN A 136 13.52 -4.40 4.28
C ASN A 136 14.59 -4.01 3.25
N SER A 137 14.79 -2.71 2.99
CA SER A 137 15.83 -2.23 2.08
C SER A 137 17.23 -2.58 2.57
N PHE A 138 17.47 -2.50 3.88
CA PHE A 138 18.72 -2.92 4.50
C PHE A 138 18.91 -4.44 4.41
N LEU A 139 17.90 -5.22 4.84
CA LEU A 139 17.97 -6.68 4.91
C LEU A 139 18.16 -7.33 3.53
N TRP A 140 17.33 -6.93 2.56
CA TRP A 140 17.35 -7.48 1.21
C TRP A 140 18.42 -6.84 0.33
N GLY A 141 18.98 -5.70 0.74
CA GLY A 141 20.07 -5.03 0.04
C GLY A 141 19.65 -4.40 -1.29
N VAL A 142 18.36 -4.11 -1.47
CA VAL A 142 17.78 -3.52 -2.67
C VAL A 142 16.63 -2.59 -2.29
N GLN A 143 16.38 -1.59 -3.10
CA GLN A 143 15.20 -0.73 -2.97
C GLN A 143 14.88 -0.09 -4.32
N ALA A 144 13.61 0.24 -4.54
CA ALA A 144 13.14 1.01 -5.68
C ALA A 144 12.48 2.30 -5.21
N LYS A 145 12.52 3.34 -6.05
CA LYS A 145 11.68 4.52 -5.81
C LYS A 145 10.22 4.17 -6.07
N THR A 146 9.93 3.55 -7.21
CA THR A 146 8.55 3.22 -7.61
C THR A 146 8.46 1.82 -8.17
N GLU A 147 7.50 1.06 -7.67
CA GLU A 147 6.99 -0.16 -8.31
C GLU A 147 5.73 0.21 -9.10
N LEU A 148 5.73 -0.09 -10.40
CA LEU A 148 4.58 0.09 -11.29
C LEU A 148 4.01 -1.28 -11.62
N CYS A 149 2.69 -1.39 -11.55
CA CYS A 149 1.92 -2.43 -12.20
C CYS A 149 0.80 -1.78 -12.99
N ALA A 150 0.78 -1.95 -14.30
CA ALA A 150 -0.34 -1.54 -15.15
C ALA A 150 -0.93 -2.78 -15.80
N ILE A 151 -2.22 -3.02 -15.60
CA ILE A 151 -2.95 -4.15 -16.18
C ILE A 151 -3.98 -3.60 -17.16
N PHE A 152 -4.04 -4.16 -18.37
CA PHE A 152 -5.03 -3.79 -19.38
C PHE A 152 -5.91 -4.98 -19.70
N LEU A 153 -7.22 -4.75 -19.67
CA LEU A 153 -8.25 -5.73 -19.98
C LEU A 153 -8.99 -5.29 -21.23
N HIS A 154 -9.01 -6.14 -22.26
CA HIS A 154 -9.71 -5.87 -23.51
C HIS A 154 -10.55 -7.09 -23.90
N PRO A 155 -11.76 -6.93 -24.48
CA PRO A 155 -12.52 -8.09 -24.97
C PRO A 155 -11.68 -8.90 -25.96
N SER A 156 -11.66 -10.22 -25.81
CA SER A 156 -10.93 -11.07 -26.75
C SER A 156 -11.77 -11.39 -27.99
N GLU A 157 -11.17 -12.01 -28.99
CA GLU A 157 -11.89 -12.53 -30.17
C GLU A 157 -12.87 -13.66 -29.79
N ILE A 158 -12.56 -14.42 -28.74
CA ILE A 158 -13.46 -15.43 -28.20
C ILE A 158 -14.51 -14.77 -27.31
N GLU A 159 -15.78 -14.95 -27.64
CA GLU A 159 -16.91 -14.43 -26.86
C GLU A 159 -16.85 -14.93 -25.41
N GLY A 160 -17.11 -14.04 -24.45
CA GLY A 160 -17.10 -14.37 -23.04
C GLY A 160 -15.70 -14.46 -22.42
N ARG A 161 -14.65 -14.09 -23.16
CA ARG A 161 -13.27 -14.01 -22.67
C ARG A 161 -12.66 -12.62 -22.86
N PHE A 162 -11.58 -12.36 -22.15
CA PHE A 162 -10.80 -11.13 -22.30
C PHE A 162 -9.30 -11.40 -22.45
N ASP A 163 -8.65 -10.50 -23.18
CA ASP A 163 -7.20 -10.37 -23.27
C ASP A 163 -6.67 -9.60 -22.06
N PHE A 164 -5.52 -10.04 -21.57
CA PHE A 164 -4.86 -9.49 -20.40
C PHE A 164 -3.46 -9.05 -20.76
N VAL A 165 -3.13 -7.79 -20.51
CA VAL A 165 -1.77 -7.25 -20.68
C VAL A 165 -1.28 -6.80 -19.33
N ARG A 166 -0.02 -7.10 -19.02
CA ARG A 166 0.62 -6.65 -17.81
C ARG A 166 1.92 -5.95 -18.16
N VAL A 167 2.03 -4.72 -17.67
CA VAL A 167 3.27 -3.95 -17.66
C VAL A 167 3.74 -3.82 -16.22
N LYS A 168 5.00 -4.19 -15.97
CA LYS A 168 5.66 -4.07 -14.68
C LYS A 168 6.82 -3.11 -14.82
N GLY A 169 6.99 -2.23 -13.85
CA GLY A 169 8.10 -1.29 -13.80
C GLY A 169 8.75 -1.26 -12.42
N LEU A 170 10.08 -1.24 -12.39
CA LEU A 170 10.86 -0.88 -11.21
C LEU A 170 11.69 0.35 -11.58
N TYR A 171 11.32 1.50 -11.03
CA TYR A 171 11.96 2.79 -11.32
C TYR A 171 12.96 3.14 -10.22
N ASN A 172 14.15 3.56 -10.66
CA ASN A 172 15.26 3.90 -9.76
C ASN A 172 15.53 2.77 -8.77
N LEU A 173 15.59 1.54 -9.29
CA LEU A 173 15.97 0.36 -8.54
C LEU A 173 17.47 0.43 -8.29
N ARG A 174 17.87 0.43 -7.01
CA ARG A 174 19.26 0.47 -6.58
C ARG A 174 19.56 -0.67 -5.62
N ARG A 175 20.81 -1.16 -5.69
CA ARG A 175 21.35 -2.12 -4.72
C ARG A 175 22.04 -1.35 -3.61
N ASN A 176 21.82 -1.79 -2.38
CA ASN A 176 22.49 -1.27 -1.17
C ASN A 176 23.75 -2.07 -0.83
N ARG A 177 23.92 -3.26 -1.42
CA ARG A 177 25.17 -4.04 -1.36
C ARG A 177 25.40 -4.75 -2.71
N PRO A 178 26.66 -4.96 -3.12
CA PRO A 178 26.97 -5.61 -4.40
C PRO A 178 26.53 -7.09 -4.39
N ASN A 179 26.53 -7.71 -5.57
CA ASN A 179 26.44 -9.17 -5.76
C ASN A 179 25.14 -9.84 -5.27
N ILE A 180 24.00 -9.15 -5.30
CA ILE A 180 22.69 -9.78 -5.13
C ILE A 180 21.96 -9.86 -6.47
N PRO A 181 21.55 -11.06 -6.92
CA PRO A 181 20.55 -11.18 -7.96
C PRO A 181 19.16 -10.84 -7.40
N TRP A 182 18.32 -10.18 -8.18
CA TRP A 182 17.01 -9.73 -7.73
C TRP A 182 15.90 -10.19 -8.68
N VAL A 183 14.88 -10.85 -8.13
CA VAL A 183 13.70 -11.25 -8.90
C VAL A 183 12.85 -10.03 -9.20
N ILE A 184 12.80 -9.63 -10.48
CA ILE A 184 12.04 -8.45 -10.95
C ILE A 184 10.63 -8.81 -11.39
N SER A 185 10.43 -10.04 -11.86
CA SER A 185 9.11 -10.54 -12.23
C SER A 185 9.03 -12.04 -12.03
N ARG A 186 7.89 -12.48 -11.51
CA ARG A 186 7.42 -13.86 -11.57
C ARG A 186 5.95 -13.79 -11.95
N LEU A 187 5.54 -14.59 -12.93
CA LEU A 187 4.16 -14.69 -13.37
C LEU A 187 3.55 -15.99 -12.87
N LYS A 188 2.40 -15.89 -12.23
CA LYS A 188 1.63 -17.04 -11.75
C LYS A 188 0.17 -16.75 -12.02
N TYR A 189 -0.53 -17.72 -12.62
CA TYR A 189 -1.96 -17.66 -12.89
C TYR A 189 -2.65 -18.83 -12.19
N THR A 190 -3.74 -18.53 -11.50
CA THR A 190 -4.50 -19.52 -10.73
C THR A 190 -6.00 -19.31 -10.92
N ASP A 191 -6.77 -20.36 -10.74
CA ASP A 191 -8.22 -20.27 -10.54
C ASP A 191 -8.58 -19.93 -9.08
N ASP A 192 -9.87 -19.94 -8.79
CA ASP A 192 -10.44 -19.69 -7.47
C ASP A 192 -10.02 -20.70 -6.39
N GLU A 193 -9.58 -21.89 -6.78
CA GLU A 193 -9.05 -22.93 -5.88
C GLU A 193 -7.52 -22.88 -5.77
N PHE A 194 -6.89 -21.80 -6.24
CA PHE A 194 -5.44 -21.63 -6.34
C PHE A 194 -4.74 -22.69 -7.20
N ARG A 195 -5.50 -23.42 -8.03
CA ARG A 195 -4.96 -24.41 -8.97
C ARG A 195 -4.37 -23.67 -10.15
N LYS A 196 -3.23 -24.16 -10.62
CA LYS A 196 -2.50 -23.55 -11.72
C LYS A 196 -3.29 -23.68 -13.03
N VAL A 197 -3.40 -22.59 -13.77
CA VAL A 197 -4.02 -22.61 -15.11
C VAL A 197 -2.93 -22.91 -16.15
N ASP A 198 -2.76 -24.18 -16.48
CA ASP A 198 -1.65 -24.65 -17.33
C ASP A 198 -1.78 -24.32 -18.83
N ARG A 199 -2.94 -23.83 -19.27
CA ARG A 199 -3.21 -23.49 -20.69
C ARG A 199 -2.96 -22.02 -21.04
N ILE A 200 -2.49 -21.21 -20.09
CA ILE A 200 -2.19 -19.80 -20.34
C ILE A 200 -0.76 -19.67 -20.85
N VAL A 201 -0.61 -19.17 -22.08
CA VAL A 201 0.67 -18.82 -22.68
C VAL A 201 0.80 -17.30 -22.68
N SER A 202 1.90 -16.81 -22.12
CA SER A 202 2.23 -15.39 -22.15
C SER A 202 3.22 -15.08 -23.27
N GLU A 203 2.93 -14.01 -24.00
CA GLU A 203 3.72 -13.49 -25.10
C GLU A 203 4.35 -12.16 -24.72
N PRO A 204 5.57 -11.86 -25.17
CA PRO A 204 6.20 -10.57 -24.92
C PRO A 204 5.44 -9.47 -25.69
N LEU A 205 5.22 -8.32 -25.06
CA LEU A 205 4.54 -7.17 -25.70
C LEU A 205 5.39 -6.55 -26.82
N ASP A 206 6.71 -6.50 -26.59
CA ASP A 206 7.71 -6.05 -27.56
C ASP A 206 8.60 -7.22 -27.99
N ASP A 207 9.34 -7.03 -29.09
CA ASP A 207 10.27 -8.04 -29.58
C ASP A 207 11.32 -8.34 -28.49
N VAL A 208 11.56 -9.63 -28.25
CA VAL A 208 12.49 -10.06 -27.19
C VAL A 208 13.90 -9.64 -27.55
N VAL A 209 14.52 -8.86 -26.66
CA VAL A 209 15.93 -8.50 -26.78
C VAL A 209 16.78 -9.70 -26.39
N THR A 210 17.45 -10.32 -27.37
CA THR A 210 18.31 -11.50 -27.16
C THR A 210 19.39 -11.26 -26.10
N ASP A 211 19.96 -10.05 -26.09
CA ASP A 211 21.05 -9.67 -25.19
C ASP A 211 20.55 -9.41 -23.75
N ALA A 212 19.24 -9.36 -23.54
CA ALA A 212 18.60 -9.26 -22.22
C ALA A 212 18.20 -10.63 -21.64
N GLY A 213 18.82 -11.73 -22.10
CA GLY A 213 18.60 -13.06 -21.54
C GLY A 213 17.18 -13.59 -21.70
N GLY A 214 16.42 -13.09 -22.68
CA GLY A 214 15.05 -13.52 -22.98
C GLY A 214 13.95 -12.84 -22.17
N VAL A 215 14.27 -11.82 -21.36
CA VAL A 215 13.29 -11.05 -20.59
C VAL A 215 12.46 -10.14 -21.53
N PRO A 216 11.13 -10.05 -21.38
CA PRO A 216 10.20 -9.33 -22.25
C PRO A 216 10.19 -7.84 -21.89
N LEU A 217 11.33 -7.19 -22.09
CA LEU A 217 11.52 -5.78 -21.77
C LEU A 217 10.83 -4.89 -22.80
N ILE A 218 10.20 -3.81 -22.32
CA ILE A 218 9.80 -2.68 -23.17
C ILE A 218 11.01 -1.75 -23.24
N ARG A 219 11.97 -2.09 -24.10
CA ARG A 219 13.35 -1.52 -24.11
C ARG A 219 13.39 0.00 -24.02
N LYS A 220 12.47 0.67 -24.73
CA LYS A 220 12.35 2.13 -24.82
C LYS A 220 12.16 2.84 -23.48
N PHE A 221 11.66 2.13 -22.47
CA PHE A 221 11.40 2.67 -21.13
C PHE A 221 12.35 2.10 -20.06
N CYS A 222 13.37 1.35 -20.47
CA CYS A 222 14.43 0.88 -19.58
C CYS A 222 15.64 1.83 -19.60
N SER A 223 16.49 1.76 -18.57
CA SER A 223 17.77 2.48 -18.54
C SER A 223 18.68 2.11 -19.71
N ASP A 224 19.55 3.04 -20.08
CA ASP A 224 20.63 2.83 -21.03
C ASP A 224 21.97 3.22 -20.38
N PRO A 225 22.96 2.32 -20.28
CA PRO A 225 22.96 0.93 -20.76
C PRO A 225 21.96 0.02 -20.01
N LEU A 226 21.50 -1.05 -20.67
CA LEU A 226 20.72 -2.09 -20.00
C LEU A 226 21.57 -2.81 -18.95
N PRO A 227 21.00 -3.16 -17.79
CA PRO A 227 21.63 -4.12 -16.91
C PRO A 227 21.52 -5.53 -17.49
N ARG A 228 22.24 -6.47 -16.87
CA ARG A 228 22.19 -7.89 -17.26
C ARG A 228 21.03 -8.61 -16.57
N PHE A 229 20.39 -9.50 -17.31
CA PHE A 229 19.24 -10.25 -16.84
C PHE A 229 19.40 -11.75 -17.08
N ARG A 230 18.60 -12.53 -16.36
CA ARG A 230 18.44 -13.97 -16.53
C ARG A 230 16.97 -14.33 -16.42
N ARG A 231 16.42 -14.97 -17.46
CA ARG A 231 15.09 -15.61 -17.39
C ARG A 231 15.25 -17.10 -17.13
N THR A 232 14.61 -17.61 -16.09
CA THR A 232 14.54 -19.04 -15.76
C THR A 232 13.11 -19.53 -15.97
N ARG A 233 12.90 -20.46 -16.91
CA ARG A 233 11.58 -21.11 -17.09
C ARG A 233 11.39 -22.17 -16.02
N ILE A 234 10.34 -22.03 -15.22
CA ILE A 234 9.97 -22.98 -14.16
C ILE A 234 8.98 -24.02 -14.72
N SER A 235 8.06 -23.58 -15.59
CA SER A 235 7.13 -24.46 -16.31
C SER A 235 6.70 -23.82 -17.65
N SER A 236 5.74 -24.43 -18.36
CA SER A 236 5.17 -23.89 -19.61
C SER A 236 4.54 -22.51 -19.43
N SER A 237 3.99 -22.21 -18.25
CA SER A 237 3.26 -20.97 -17.93
C SER A 237 3.87 -20.16 -16.78
N GLU A 238 5.04 -20.57 -16.27
CA GLU A 238 5.75 -19.86 -15.19
C GLU A 238 7.21 -19.62 -15.59
N ALA A 239 7.60 -18.35 -15.58
CA ALA A 239 8.98 -17.91 -15.73
C ALA A 239 9.33 -16.94 -14.60
N GLU A 240 10.61 -16.94 -14.25
CA GLU A 240 11.19 -15.99 -13.30
C GLU A 240 12.26 -15.16 -13.99
N ASP A 241 12.08 -13.84 -13.93
CA ASP A 241 13.01 -12.86 -14.46
C ASP A 241 13.83 -12.27 -13.33
N GLN A 242 15.13 -12.38 -13.47
CA GLN A 242 16.10 -11.90 -12.50
C GLN A 242 16.99 -10.84 -13.13
N LEU A 243 17.16 -9.76 -12.40
CA LEU A 243 18.29 -8.85 -12.55
C LEU A 243 19.52 -9.54 -11.93
N THR A 244 20.59 -9.73 -12.70
CA THR A 244 21.80 -10.40 -12.17
C THR A 244 22.55 -9.49 -11.19
N GLU A 245 23.66 -9.98 -10.65
CA GLU A 245 24.58 -9.21 -9.84
C GLU A 245 25.04 -7.92 -10.56
N GLY A 246 25.28 -6.87 -9.79
CA GLY A 246 25.72 -5.58 -10.32
C GLY A 246 26.20 -4.63 -9.22
N PRO A 247 26.66 -3.43 -9.60
CA PRO A 247 27.15 -2.42 -8.66
C PRO A 247 26.06 -1.91 -7.71
N ALA A 248 26.51 -1.35 -6.59
CA ALA A 248 25.66 -0.77 -5.55
C ALA A 248 25.74 0.77 -5.56
N GLY A 249 24.72 1.41 -4.99
CA GLY A 249 24.62 2.86 -4.88
C GLY A 249 23.81 3.54 -5.98
N ASP A 250 23.63 4.85 -5.84
CA ASP A 250 22.73 5.64 -6.69
C ASP A 250 23.22 5.79 -8.13
N THR A 251 24.54 5.78 -8.36
CA THR A 251 25.12 5.82 -9.71
C THR A 251 24.86 4.54 -10.52
N ALA A 252 24.47 3.45 -9.84
CA ALA A 252 24.10 2.17 -10.41
C ALA A 252 22.58 1.97 -10.49
N ALA A 253 21.79 3.00 -10.20
CA ALA A 253 20.34 2.89 -10.25
C ALA A 253 19.83 2.64 -11.67
N VAL A 254 18.84 1.76 -11.80
CA VAL A 254 18.26 1.38 -13.08
C VAL A 254 16.75 1.47 -13.08
N THR A 255 16.18 1.76 -14.24
CA THR A 255 14.77 1.60 -14.54
C THR A 255 14.59 0.37 -15.42
N ILE A 256 13.70 -0.52 -15.01
CA ILE A 256 13.39 -1.76 -15.71
C ILE A 256 11.89 -1.78 -15.96
N VAL A 257 11.49 -1.94 -17.22
CA VAL A 257 10.08 -2.04 -17.61
C VAL A 257 9.91 -3.28 -18.49
N SER A 258 8.98 -4.16 -18.12
CA SER A 258 8.65 -5.38 -18.84
C SER A 258 7.17 -5.42 -19.18
N GLY A 259 6.82 -6.01 -20.31
CA GLY A 259 5.45 -6.08 -20.82
C GLY A 259 5.15 -7.44 -21.40
N GLU A 260 4.04 -8.03 -20.97
CA GLU A 260 3.58 -9.33 -21.42
C GLU A 260 2.07 -9.28 -21.73
N VAL A 261 1.67 -10.02 -22.76
CA VAL A 261 0.31 -10.15 -23.26
C VAL A 261 -0.14 -11.59 -23.09
N ILE A 262 -1.41 -11.77 -22.77
CA ILE A 262 -2.09 -13.06 -22.74
C ILE A 262 -3.38 -12.89 -23.51
N ARG A 263 -3.59 -13.73 -24.51
CA ARG A 263 -4.82 -13.74 -25.31
C ARG A 263 -5.83 -14.72 -24.74
N ASN A 264 -7.11 -14.38 -24.82
CA ASN A 264 -8.22 -15.27 -24.44
C ASN A 264 -8.12 -15.82 -23.01
N ALA A 265 -7.59 -15.00 -22.09
CA ALA A 265 -7.03 -15.46 -20.84
C ALA A 265 -8.09 -16.01 -19.87
N PHE A 266 -9.13 -15.22 -19.60
CA PHE A 266 -10.05 -15.44 -18.49
C PHE A 266 -11.50 -15.13 -18.88
N PRO A 267 -12.50 -15.71 -18.19
CA PRO A 267 -13.90 -15.47 -18.47
C PRO A 267 -14.34 -14.06 -18.07
N THR A 268 -15.31 -13.49 -18.80
CA THR A 268 -15.94 -12.20 -18.47
C THR A 268 -17.19 -12.35 -17.59
N TYR A 269 -17.67 -13.58 -17.40
CA TYR A 269 -18.86 -13.93 -16.62
C TYR A 269 -18.50 -15.00 -15.60
N ARG A 270 -19.37 -15.16 -14.60
CA ARG A 270 -19.25 -16.17 -13.57
C ARG A 270 -19.25 -17.58 -14.20
N GLU A 271 -18.31 -18.41 -13.77
CA GLU A 271 -18.24 -19.85 -14.06
C GLU A 271 -18.07 -20.61 -12.73
N HIS A 272 -18.35 -21.91 -12.70
CA HIS A 272 -18.30 -22.71 -11.46
C HIS A 272 -16.97 -22.63 -10.69
N ALA A 273 -15.86 -22.41 -11.40
CA ALA A 273 -14.52 -22.27 -10.83
C ALA A 273 -13.98 -20.82 -10.86
N ASN A 274 -14.79 -19.84 -11.28
CA ASN A 274 -14.40 -18.42 -11.39
C ASN A 274 -15.61 -17.53 -11.05
N GLU A 275 -15.72 -17.17 -9.77
CA GLU A 275 -16.78 -16.29 -9.27
C GLU A 275 -16.36 -14.83 -9.15
N ILE A 276 -15.05 -14.61 -9.03
CA ILE A 276 -14.45 -13.28 -8.84
C ILE A 276 -13.39 -13.02 -9.90
N ALA A 277 -13.26 -11.76 -10.30
CA ALA A 277 -12.13 -11.28 -11.08
C ALA A 277 -11.14 -10.62 -10.13
N GLU A 278 -9.95 -11.20 -9.96
CA GLU A 278 -8.87 -10.68 -9.11
C GLU A 278 -7.64 -10.33 -9.95
N PHE A 279 -7.19 -9.08 -9.86
CA PHE A 279 -6.03 -8.57 -10.59
C PHE A 279 -5.03 -8.00 -9.60
N GLY A 280 -3.76 -8.41 -9.67
CA GLY A 280 -2.80 -7.90 -8.71
C GLY A 280 -1.35 -8.21 -8.98
N LEU A 281 -0.53 -7.82 -8.01
CA LEU A 281 0.89 -8.09 -7.97
C LEU A 281 1.33 -8.51 -6.57
N MET A 282 2.44 -9.23 -6.52
CA MET A 282 3.15 -9.50 -5.28
C MET A 282 4.16 -8.37 -5.05
N VAL A 283 4.04 -7.69 -3.93
CA VAL A 283 5.01 -6.72 -3.43
C VAL A 283 6.14 -7.49 -2.77
N ARG A 284 7.22 -7.63 -3.53
CA ARG A 284 8.45 -8.32 -3.10
C ARG A 284 9.67 -7.40 -3.11
N THR A 285 9.56 -6.23 -3.74
CA THR A 285 10.62 -5.23 -3.77
C THR A 285 10.30 -4.12 -2.79
N PRO A 286 11.21 -3.78 -1.86
CA PRO A 286 11.04 -2.59 -1.03
C PRO A 286 10.94 -1.36 -1.95
N SER A 287 9.81 -0.68 -1.96
CA SER A 287 9.58 0.50 -2.78
C SER A 287 9.02 1.66 -1.96
N GLU A 288 9.35 2.91 -2.35
CA GLU A 288 8.77 4.09 -1.69
C GLU A 288 7.29 4.28 -2.04
N VAL A 289 6.88 3.80 -3.22
CA VAL A 289 5.50 3.86 -3.68
C VAL A 289 5.19 2.77 -4.70
N LEU A 290 4.02 2.16 -4.57
CA LEU A 290 3.38 1.35 -5.60
C LEU A 290 2.36 2.22 -6.35
N VAL A 291 2.45 2.24 -7.67
CA VAL A 291 1.39 2.70 -8.58
C VAL A 291 0.81 1.47 -9.26
N PHE A 292 -0.44 1.13 -8.94
CA PHE A 292 -1.16 0.04 -9.56
C PHE A 292 -2.37 0.57 -10.32
N ASP A 293 -2.28 0.55 -11.65
CA ASP A 293 -3.37 0.93 -12.53
C ASP A 293 -4.02 -0.29 -13.21
N LEU A 294 -5.34 -0.27 -13.27
CA LEU A 294 -6.17 -1.21 -13.99
C LEU A 294 -6.94 -0.46 -15.07
N PHE A 295 -6.62 -0.74 -16.32
CA PHE A 295 -7.28 -0.25 -17.51
C PHE A 295 -8.33 -1.27 -17.94
N VAL A 296 -9.60 -0.90 -17.89
CA VAL A 296 -10.71 -1.78 -18.25
C VAL A 296 -11.40 -1.23 -19.47
N HIS A 297 -11.42 -2.01 -20.56
CA HIS A 297 -12.21 -1.65 -21.74
C HIS A 297 -13.69 -1.50 -21.35
N ARG A 298 -14.34 -0.44 -21.83
CA ARG A 298 -15.71 -0.03 -21.48
C ARG A 298 -16.78 -1.10 -21.69
N SER A 299 -16.52 -2.10 -22.52
CA SER A 299 -17.46 -3.21 -22.73
C SER A 299 -17.39 -4.27 -21.62
N LEU A 300 -16.33 -4.28 -20.82
CA LEU A 300 -16.08 -5.25 -19.76
C LEU A 300 -16.53 -4.70 -18.41
N PHE A 301 -17.27 -5.50 -17.64
CA PHE A 301 -17.55 -5.24 -16.21
C PHE A 301 -18.15 -3.84 -15.93
N GLN A 302 -19.16 -3.46 -16.73
CA GLN A 302 -19.71 -2.08 -16.79
C GLN A 302 -20.27 -1.58 -15.45
N GLU A 303 -20.69 -2.48 -14.57
CA GLU A 303 -21.30 -2.15 -13.28
C GLU A 303 -20.50 -2.69 -12.08
N ALA A 304 -19.35 -3.32 -12.33
CA ALA A 304 -18.59 -3.97 -11.27
C ALA A 304 -18.04 -2.97 -10.24
N GLN A 305 -18.34 -3.19 -8.97
CA GLN A 305 -17.73 -2.45 -7.88
C GLN A 305 -16.34 -3.01 -7.57
N ARG A 306 -15.31 -2.22 -7.88
CA ARG A 306 -13.91 -2.63 -7.70
C ARG A 306 -13.44 -2.32 -6.28
N GLN A 307 -12.88 -3.33 -5.63
CA GLN A 307 -12.41 -3.26 -4.25
C GLN A 307 -10.92 -3.51 -4.15
N LEU A 308 -10.27 -2.88 -3.17
CA LEU A 308 -8.87 -3.13 -2.82
C LEU A 308 -8.80 -4.21 -1.74
N ALA A 309 -7.98 -5.22 -1.98
CA ALA A 309 -7.57 -6.18 -0.97
C ALA A 309 -6.05 -6.30 -0.92
N VAL A 310 -5.50 -6.33 0.29
CA VAL A 310 -4.07 -6.50 0.55
C VAL A 310 -3.90 -7.66 1.49
N TYR A 311 -3.07 -8.63 1.11
CA TYR A 311 -2.87 -9.86 1.88
C TYR A 311 -1.41 -10.04 2.25
N GLY A 312 -1.13 -10.38 3.50
CA GLY A 312 0.20 -10.78 3.95
C GLY A 312 0.60 -12.10 3.33
N LEU A 313 1.84 -12.21 2.82
CA LEU A 313 2.32 -13.40 2.12
C LEU A 313 3.36 -14.19 2.92
N ILE A 314 3.39 -14.00 4.24
CA ILE A 314 4.34 -14.70 5.12
C ILE A 314 4.12 -16.22 5.05
N ASP A 315 2.86 -16.66 5.06
CA ASP A 315 2.48 -18.08 5.08
C ASP A 315 2.05 -18.62 3.70
N GLY A 316 2.42 -17.92 2.62
CA GLY A 316 2.06 -18.28 1.25
C GLY A 316 0.93 -17.44 0.65
N LEU A 317 0.51 -17.83 -0.56
CA LEU A 317 -0.50 -17.11 -1.35
C LEU A 317 -1.89 -17.68 -1.03
N ASP A 318 -2.63 -16.96 -0.20
CA ASP A 318 -4.04 -17.23 0.08
C ASP A 318 -4.73 -15.87 0.17
N THR A 319 -5.25 -15.45 -0.98
CA THR A 319 -5.90 -14.16 -1.20
C THR A 319 -7.37 -14.18 -0.78
N ARG A 320 -7.81 -15.26 -0.11
CA ARG A 320 -9.21 -15.45 0.28
C ARG A 320 -9.40 -15.45 1.79
N SER A 321 -8.36 -15.78 2.55
CA SER A 321 -8.46 -15.78 4.00
C SER A 321 -8.60 -14.35 4.56
N PRO A 322 -9.72 -14.00 5.23
CA PRO A 322 -9.87 -12.70 5.88
C PRO A 322 -8.81 -12.45 6.96
N SER A 323 -8.30 -13.51 7.61
CA SER A 323 -7.27 -13.40 8.64
C SER A 323 -5.90 -12.98 8.11
N LYS A 324 -5.68 -13.13 6.80
CA LYS A 324 -4.44 -12.72 6.12
C LYS A 324 -4.52 -11.29 5.57
N ARG A 325 -5.70 -10.65 5.65
CA ARG A 325 -5.91 -9.31 5.12
C ARG A 325 -5.17 -8.28 5.98
N LEU A 326 -4.36 -7.44 5.34
CA LEU A 326 -3.67 -6.34 5.99
C LEU A 326 -4.55 -5.09 5.99
N ALA A 327 -4.57 -4.39 7.12
CA ALA A 327 -5.25 -3.11 7.24
C ALA A 327 -4.48 -2.03 6.46
N VAL A 328 -5.14 -1.45 5.46
CA VAL A 328 -4.61 -0.37 4.62
C VAL A 328 -5.63 0.76 4.50
N CYS A 329 -5.15 1.98 4.28
CA CYS A 329 -6.01 3.16 4.14
C CYS A 329 -6.33 3.50 2.68
N GLU A 330 -5.54 2.96 1.76
CA GLU A 330 -5.65 3.13 0.33
C GLU A 330 -6.97 2.57 -0.20
N ARG A 331 -7.40 3.09 -1.36
CA ARG A 331 -8.63 2.71 -2.03
C ARG A 331 -8.39 2.63 -3.53
N VAL A 332 -9.29 1.96 -4.24
CA VAL A 332 -9.35 2.00 -5.69
C VAL A 332 -10.06 3.29 -6.10
N GLU A 333 -9.39 4.13 -6.90
CA GLU A 333 -9.95 5.37 -7.42
C GLU A 333 -10.13 5.27 -8.93
N ARG A 334 -11.32 5.61 -9.44
CA ARG A 334 -11.49 5.81 -10.89
C ARG A 334 -10.96 7.19 -11.26
N ILE A 335 -9.81 7.23 -11.93
CA ILE A 335 -9.12 8.49 -12.27
C ILE A 335 -9.57 9.08 -13.60
N GLY A 336 -10.37 8.34 -14.37
CA GLY A 336 -11.00 8.82 -15.59
C GLY A 336 -10.91 7.79 -16.72
N ARG A 337 -10.76 8.28 -17.95
CA ARG A 337 -10.79 7.47 -19.16
C ARG A 337 -9.69 7.91 -20.13
N GLY A 338 -9.09 6.95 -20.82
CA GLY A 338 -8.02 7.19 -21.77
C GLY A 338 -6.65 7.39 -21.15
N ARG A 339 -5.64 7.58 -22.00
CA ARG A 339 -4.25 7.71 -21.56
C ARG A 339 -3.96 9.04 -20.88
N ASP A 340 -4.68 10.11 -21.21
CA ASP A 340 -4.38 11.46 -20.73
C ASP A 340 -4.63 11.64 -19.22
N VAL A 341 -5.35 10.71 -18.58
CA VAL A 341 -5.61 10.76 -17.13
C VAL A 341 -4.53 10.07 -16.30
N VAL A 342 -3.58 9.38 -16.93
CA VAL A 342 -2.64 8.48 -16.22
C VAL A 342 -1.40 9.18 -15.69
N HIS A 343 -1.31 10.52 -15.83
CA HIS A 343 -0.19 11.29 -15.31
C HIS A 343 0.15 10.92 -13.86
N SER A 344 1.43 10.68 -13.58
CA SER A 344 1.93 10.36 -12.23
C SER A 344 3.37 10.85 -12.11
N PRO A 345 3.69 11.71 -11.11
CA PRO A 345 5.07 12.15 -10.88
C PRO A 345 6.00 11.01 -10.44
N GLU A 346 5.45 9.89 -9.99
CA GLU A 346 6.19 8.69 -9.59
C GLU A 346 6.67 7.86 -10.79
N VAL A 347 6.02 7.99 -11.95
CA VAL A 347 6.29 7.18 -13.15
C VAL A 347 6.66 8.09 -14.32
N PRO A 348 7.96 8.33 -14.57
CA PRO A 348 8.42 9.15 -15.68
C PRO A 348 7.87 8.65 -17.02
N GLN A 349 7.35 9.56 -17.83
CA GLN A 349 6.85 9.28 -19.18
C GLN A 349 5.70 8.26 -19.23
N TYR A 350 4.90 8.15 -18.16
CA TYR A 350 3.89 7.10 -18.06
C TYR A 350 2.86 7.13 -19.20
N GLU A 351 2.38 8.31 -19.59
CA GLU A 351 1.48 8.47 -20.73
C GLU A 351 2.06 7.90 -22.03
N ARG A 352 3.37 8.06 -22.25
CA ARG A 352 4.07 7.50 -23.43
C ARG A 352 4.16 5.98 -23.35
N LEU A 353 4.36 5.43 -22.16
CA LEU A 353 4.37 3.99 -21.93
C LEU A 353 2.99 3.39 -22.21
N VAL A 354 1.93 3.99 -21.67
CA VAL A 354 0.54 3.59 -21.92
C VAL A 354 0.21 3.69 -23.42
N GLY A 355 0.56 4.80 -24.06
CA GLY A 355 0.40 4.97 -25.51
C GLY A 355 1.10 3.88 -26.31
N HIS A 356 2.35 3.56 -25.96
CA HIS A 356 3.11 2.47 -26.61
C HIS A 356 2.40 1.12 -26.50
N VAL A 357 1.85 0.78 -25.33
CA VAL A 357 1.10 -0.48 -25.13
C VAL A 357 -0.12 -0.53 -26.04
N LEU A 358 -0.92 0.55 -26.04
CA LEU A 358 -2.15 0.63 -26.83
C LEU A 358 -1.86 0.60 -28.33
N ASP A 359 -0.85 1.33 -28.79
CA ASP A 359 -0.42 1.37 -30.19
C ASP A 359 0.05 -0.02 -30.66
N ARG A 360 0.85 -0.73 -29.85
CA ARG A 360 1.35 -2.08 -30.17
C ARG A 360 0.23 -3.11 -30.33
N LEU A 361 -0.87 -2.92 -29.61
CA LEU A 361 -2.03 -3.80 -29.65
C LEU A 361 -3.14 -3.30 -30.57
N SER A 362 -2.95 -2.15 -31.22
CA SER A 362 -3.97 -1.47 -32.01
C SER A 362 -5.27 -1.20 -31.23
N TRP A 363 -5.15 -0.92 -29.93
CA TRP A 363 -6.27 -0.61 -29.04
C TRP A 363 -6.51 0.90 -28.96
N ARG A 364 -7.76 1.31 -28.85
CA ARG A 364 -8.14 2.73 -28.75
C ARG A 364 -8.12 3.19 -27.30
N ASP A 365 -7.37 4.25 -27.03
CA ASP A 365 -7.23 4.83 -25.69
C ASP A 365 -8.56 5.20 -25.04
N SER A 366 -9.44 5.89 -25.78
CA SER A 366 -10.74 6.39 -25.34
C SER A 366 -11.72 5.31 -24.90
N GLU A 367 -11.39 4.03 -25.06
CA GLU A 367 -12.24 2.92 -24.67
C GLU A 367 -11.92 2.36 -23.29
N PHE A 368 -10.86 2.84 -22.61
CA PHE A 368 -10.45 2.31 -21.31
C PHE A 368 -10.80 3.25 -20.15
N ASP A 369 -11.59 2.74 -19.20
CA ASP A 369 -11.72 3.34 -17.88
C ASP A 369 -10.51 2.94 -17.01
N VAL A 370 -9.92 3.92 -16.32
CA VAL A 370 -8.69 3.72 -15.55
C VAL A 370 -8.98 3.80 -14.06
N PHE A 371 -8.56 2.76 -13.34
CA PHE A 371 -8.63 2.66 -11.89
C PHE A 371 -7.22 2.63 -11.33
N ARG A 372 -6.95 3.43 -10.29
CA ARG A 372 -5.63 3.56 -9.67
C ARG A 372 -5.68 3.21 -8.20
N VAL A 373 -4.66 2.50 -7.76
CA VAL A 373 -4.25 2.37 -6.36
C VAL A 373 -2.85 2.96 -6.26
N ARG A 374 -2.72 4.04 -5.48
CA ARG A 374 -1.43 4.64 -5.13
C ARG A 374 -1.13 4.34 -3.67
N MET A 375 -0.09 3.56 -3.42
CA MET A 375 0.24 3.06 -2.07
C MET A 375 1.67 3.44 -1.69
N PRO A 376 1.87 4.47 -0.85
CA PRO A 376 3.18 4.80 -0.29
C PRO A 376 3.67 3.67 0.62
N TYR A 377 4.91 3.25 0.43
CA TYR A 377 5.58 2.18 1.17
C TYR A 377 4.69 0.93 1.27
N PRO A 378 4.40 0.23 0.15
CA PRO A 378 3.52 -0.93 0.19
C PRO A 378 4.05 -2.00 1.17
N PRO A 379 3.18 -2.66 1.97
CA PRO A 379 3.63 -3.70 2.91
C PRO A 379 4.39 -4.81 2.19
N MET A 380 5.44 -5.34 2.81
CA MET A 380 6.27 -6.40 2.21
C MET A 380 6.59 -7.48 3.25
N PRO A 381 6.43 -8.78 2.91
CA PRO A 381 5.86 -9.30 1.67
C PRO A 381 4.32 -9.26 1.69
N SER A 382 3.70 -8.71 0.65
CA SER A 382 2.24 -8.71 0.51
C SER A 382 1.79 -8.89 -0.94
N GLY A 383 0.53 -9.25 -1.14
CA GLY A 383 -0.15 -9.19 -2.42
C GLY A 383 -1.13 -8.04 -2.42
N VAL A 384 -1.14 -7.21 -3.47
CA VAL A 384 -2.05 -6.07 -3.64
C VAL A 384 -2.95 -6.35 -4.83
N PHE A 385 -4.25 -6.37 -4.59
CA PHE A 385 -5.24 -6.81 -5.56
C PHE A 385 -6.41 -5.84 -5.69
N ILE A 386 -6.81 -5.61 -6.94
CA ILE A 386 -8.09 -5.02 -7.29
C ILE A 386 -8.99 -6.18 -7.70
N TRP A 387 -10.15 -6.31 -7.07
CA TRP A 387 -11.08 -7.39 -7.37
C TRP A 387 -12.53 -6.92 -7.45
N HIS A 388 -13.38 -7.73 -8.08
CA HIS A 388 -14.83 -7.57 -8.09
C HIS A 388 -15.51 -8.92 -8.36
N GLU A 389 -16.81 -9.02 -8.05
CA GLU A 389 -17.63 -10.19 -8.40
C GLU A 389 -17.93 -10.23 -9.90
N LEU A 390 -17.87 -11.41 -10.49
CA LEU A 390 -18.31 -11.63 -11.87
C LEU A 390 -19.84 -11.74 -11.93
N SER A 391 -20.42 -11.09 -12.94
CA SER A 391 -21.85 -11.17 -13.25
C SER A 391 -22.21 -12.53 -13.86
N GLU A 392 -23.44 -12.96 -13.63
CA GLU A 392 -24.03 -14.10 -14.35
C GLU A 392 -24.13 -13.78 -15.85
N LYS A 393 -24.00 -14.81 -16.71
CA LYS A 393 -24.29 -14.64 -18.14
C LYS A 393 -25.81 -14.50 -18.29
N GLU A 394 -26.29 -13.36 -18.79
CA GLU A 394 -27.73 -13.25 -19.11
C GLU A 394 -28.10 -14.35 -20.13
N PRO A 395 -29.21 -15.10 -19.90
CA PRO A 395 -29.65 -16.09 -20.86
C PRO A 395 -29.98 -15.38 -22.17
N VAL A 396 -29.41 -15.87 -23.27
CA VAL A 396 -29.75 -15.41 -24.62
C VAL A 396 -31.26 -15.55 -24.76
N ARG A 397 -31.98 -14.43 -24.82
CA ARG A 397 -33.40 -14.46 -25.17
C ARG A 397 -33.45 -14.92 -26.62
N ASP A 398 -33.85 -16.17 -26.84
CA ASP A 398 -34.17 -16.66 -28.18
C ASP A 398 -35.18 -15.69 -28.80
N ALA A 399 -34.75 -14.97 -29.83
CA ALA A 399 -35.61 -14.13 -30.63
C ALA A 399 -36.63 -15.06 -31.32
N SER A 400 -37.90 -14.92 -30.91
CA SER A 400 -39.04 -15.63 -31.48
C SER A 400 -39.41 -15.08 -32.86
#